data_AF-A0A0A5GR38-F1
#
_entry.id   AF-A0A0A5GR38-F1
#
_cell.length_a   1.000
_cell.length_b   1.000
_cell.length_c   1.000
_cell.angle_alpha   90.00
_cell.angle_beta   90.00
_cell.angle_gamma   90.00
#
_symmetry.space_group_name_H-M   'P 1'
#
loop_
_entity.id
_entity.type
_entity.pdbx_description
1 polymer ?
#
loop_
_entity_poly.entity_id
_entity_poly.type
_entity_poly.pdbx_seq_one_letter_code
_entity_poly.pdbx_strand_id
1 'polypeptide(L)' 'MNERELNEQLSVIKSDYARIQGDLEKMESAGGNTTSMERQLETLEQELASLKKQLAAEKSAK' A
#
# COMPACT_ATOMS: atom_id res chain seq x y z
N MET A 1 17.70 -3.90 -0.81
CA MET A 1 17.19 -2.90 -1.76
C MET A 1 17.82 -1.57 -1.45
N ASN A 2 18.15 -0.80 -2.47
CA ASN A 2 18.62 0.57 -2.32
C ASN A 2 17.43 1.55 -2.19
N GLU A 3 17.73 2.79 -1.80
CA GLU A 3 16.73 3.85 -1.65
C GLU A 3 15.83 4.03 -2.88
N ARG A 4 16.36 3.91 -4.10
CA ARG A 4 15.58 4.09 -5.32
C ARG A 4 14.56 2.98 -5.48
N GLU A 5 14.98 1.72 -5.34
CA GLU A 5 14.09 0.56 -5.42
C GLU A 5 12.97 0.64 -4.37
N LEU A 6 13.31 1.08 -3.15
CA LEU A 6 12.33 1.24 -2.06
C LEU A 6 11.29 2.33 -2.38
N ASN A 7 11.71 3.45 -2.96
CA ASN A 7 10.79 4.51 -3.40
C ASN A 7 9.92 4.08 -4.58
N GLU A 8 10.47 3.33 -5.54
CA GLU A 8 9.71 2.77 -6.65
C GLU A 8 8.61 1.81 -6.16
N GLN A 9 8.94 0.89 -5.25
CA GLN A 9 7.95 -0.01 -4.65
C GLN A 9 6.90 0.73 -3.81
N LEU A 10 7.31 1.73 -3.03
CA LEU A 10 6.36 2.58 -2.30
C LEU A 10 5.39 3.31 -3.23
N SER A 11 5.85 3.73 -4.41
CA SER A 11 4.98 4.37 -5.41
C SER A 11 3.95 3.38 -5.97
N VAL A 12 4.37 2.15 -6.25
CA VAL A 12 3.47 1.09 -6.74
C VAL A 12 2.39 0.78 -5.71
N ILE A 13 2.78 0.49 -4.46
CA ILE A 13 1.83 0.14 -3.39
C ILE A 13 0.83 1.27 -3.12
N LYS A 14 1.28 2.53 -3.13
CA LYS A 14 0.38 3.68 -2.99
C LYS A 14 -0.63 3.78 -4.14
N SER A 15 -0.19 3.50 -5.36
CA SER A 15 -1.08 3.49 -6.53
C SER A 15 -2.12 2.38 -6.43
N ASP A 16 -1.70 1.18 -6.01
CA ASP A 16 -2.61 0.05 -5.83
C ASP A 16 -3.61 0.30 -4.70
N TYR A 17 -3.14 0.86 -3.58
CA TYR A 17 -3.98 1.25 -2.45
C TYR A 17 -5.07 2.23 -2.88
N ALA A 18 -4.70 3.31 -3.58
CA ALA A 18 -5.66 4.31 -4.05
C ALA A 18 -6.70 3.72 -5.02
N ARG A 19 -6.29 2.80 -5.91
CA ARG A 19 -7.21 2.11 -6.81
C ARG A 19 -8.20 1.24 -6.03
N ILE A 20 -7.70 0.39 -5.13
CA ILE A 20 -8.54 -0.55 -4.36
C ILE A 20 -9.50 0.23 -3.47
N GLN A 21 -9.06 1.32 -2.84
CA GLN A 21 -9.94 2.18 -2.06
C GLN A 21 -11.05 2.80 -2.92
N GLY A 22 -10.73 3.30 -4.12
CA GLY A 22 -11.75 3.82 -5.03
C GLY A 22 -12.73 2.75 -5.53
N ASP A 23 -12.29 1.51 -5.69
CA ASP A 23 -13.17 0.40 -6.05
C ASP A 23 -13.98 -0.10 -4.85
N LEU A 24 -13.44 -0.01 -3.63
CA LEU A 24 -14.13 -0.31 -2.38
C LEU A 24 -15.33 0.62 -2.20
N GLU A 25 -15.13 1.94 -2.33
CA GLU A 25 -16.19 2.94 -2.22
C GLU A 25 -17.34 2.68 -3.22
N LYS A 26 -17.00 2.28 -4.45
CA LYS A 26 -18.00 1.88 -5.46
C LYS A 26 -18.73 0.60 -5.07
N MET A 27 -18.01 -0.39 -4.54
CA MET A 27 -18.59 -1.66 -4.10
C MET A 27 -19.55 -1.46 -2.92
N GLU A 28 -19.17 -0.64 -1.95
CA GLU A 28 -20.02 -0.24 -0.83
C GLU A 28 -21.28 0.48 -1.31
N SER A 29 -21.12 1.43 -2.24
CA SER A 29 -22.24 2.17 -2.82
C SER A 29 -23.22 1.26 -3.58
N ALA A 30 -22.73 0.15 -4.14
CA ALA A 30 -23.54 -0.86 -4.81
C ALA A 30 -24.16 -1.89 -3.84
N GLY A 31 -23.86 -1.82 -2.53
CA GLY A 31 -24.30 -2.78 -1.52
C GLY A 31 -23.61 -4.16 -1.64
N GLY A 32 -22.44 -4.21 -2.29
CA GLY A 32 -21.67 -5.42 -2.49
C GLY A 32 -20.81 -5.82 -1.29
N ASN A 33 -20.19 -7.00 -1.35
CA ASN A 33 -19.30 -7.48 -0.29
C ASN A 33 -17.88 -6.90 -0.44
N THR A 34 -17.41 -6.20 0.59
CA THR A 34 -16.13 -5.50 0.65
C THR A 34 -15.00 -6.26 1.33
N THR A 35 -15.31 -7.35 2.04
CA THR A 35 -14.39 -8.03 2.96
C THR A 35 -13.04 -8.36 2.31
N SER A 36 -13.05 -8.80 1.05
CA SER A 36 -11.81 -9.15 0.35
C SER A 36 -10.94 -7.93 0.04
N MET A 37 -11.57 -6.79 -0.26
CA MET A 37 -10.88 -5.55 -0.62
C MET A 37 -10.29 -4.89 0.62
N GLU A 38 -11.03 -4.91 1.74
CA GLU A 38 -10.56 -4.46 3.04
C GLU A 38 -9.31 -5.24 3.48
N ARG A 39 -9.31 -6.58 3.34
CA ARG A 39 -8.12 -7.40 3.63
C ARG A 39 -6.93 -7.07 2.73
N GLN A 40 -7.19 -6.75 1.46
CA GLN A 40 -6.13 -6.33 0.55
C GLN A 40 -5.55 -4.97 0.97
N LEU A 41 -6.39 -4.02 1.37
CA LEU A 41 -5.93 -2.72 1.91
C LEU A 41 -5.08 -2.91 3.18
N GLU A 42 -5.52 -3.75 4.11
CA GLU A 42 -4.74 -4.08 5.32
C GLU A 42 -3.37 -4.66 4.98
N THR A 43 -3.31 -5.56 3.99
CA THR A 43 -2.05 -6.15 3.51
C THR A 43 -1.13 -5.08 2.94
N LEU A 44 -1.67 -4.19 2.09
CA LEU A 44 -0.90 -3.09 1.51
C LEU A 44 -0.40 -2.09 2.57
N GLU A 45 -1.18 -1.85 3.63
CA GLU A 45 -0.76 -1.00 4.75
C GLU A 45 0.42 -1.59 5.51
N GLN A 46 0.40 -2.91 5.75
CA GLN A 46 1.51 -3.62 6.39
C GLN A 46 2.77 -3.58 5.53
N GLU A 47 2.66 -3.80 4.23
CA GLU A 47 3.77 -3.71 3.28
C GLU A 47 4.34 -2.29 3.22
N LEU A 48 3.48 -1.28 3.14
CA LEU A 48 3.87 0.13 3.09
C LEU A 48 4.59 0.56 4.38
N ALA A 49 4.13 0.08 5.54
CA ALA A 49 4.81 0.30 6.81
C ALA A 49 6.19 -0.37 6.85
N SER A 50 6.30 -1.60 6.34
CA SER A 50 7.58 -2.32 6.24
C SER A 50 8.58 -1.58 5.35
N LEU A 51 8.17 -1.17 4.16
CA LEU A 51 9.03 -0.44 3.22
C LEU A 51 9.47 0.91 3.76
N LYS A 52 8.58 1.65 4.45
CA LYS A 52 8.95 2.91 5.12
C LYS A 52 10.02 2.69 6.18
N LYS A 53 9.94 1.61 6.97
CA LYS A 53 10.96 1.26 7.96
C LYS A 53 12.29 0.94 7.29
N GLN A 54 12.28 0.14 6.23
CA GLN A 54 13.48 -0.19 5.46
C GLN A 54 14.12 1.06 4.85
N LEU A 55 13.31 1.96 4.28
CA LEU A 55 13.80 3.22 3.70
C LEU A 55 14.40 4.15 4.77
N ALA A 56 13.79 4.24 5.95
CA ALA A 56 14.34 5.00 7.06
C ALA A 56 15.69 4.42 7.52
N ALA A 57 15.79 3.10 7.64
CA ALA A 57 17.03 2.41 8.00
C ALA A 57 18.14 2.65 6.97
N GLU A 58 17.84 2.50 5.67
CA GLU A 58 18.77 2.77 4.56
C GLU A 58 19.27 4.22 4.57
N LYS A 59 18.38 5.19 4.84
CA LYS A 59 18.75 6.61 4.95
C LYS A 59 19.63 6.92 6.16
N SER A 60 19.41 6.23 7.28
CA SER A 60 20.21 6.42 8.49
C SER A 60 21.58 5.74 8.45
N ALA A 61 21.78 4.80 7.53
CA ALA A 61 23.04 4.09 7.33
C ALA A 61 24.02 4.82 6.40
N LYS A 62 23.57 5.90 5.74
CA LYS A 62 24.40 6.81 4.92
C LYS A 62 24.76 8.07 5.69
#